data_AF-A0A3P7LKF3-F1
#
_entry.id   AF-A0A3P7LKF3-F1
#
_cell.length_a   1.000
_cell.length_b   1.000
_cell.length_c   1.000
_cell.angle_alpha   90.00
_cell.angle_beta   90.00
_cell.angle_gamma   90.00
#
_symmetry.space_group_name_H-M   'P 1'
#
loop_
_entity.id
_entity.type
_entity.pdbx_description
1 polymer ?
#
loop_
_entity_poly.entity_id
_entity_poly.type
_entity_poly.pdbx_seq_one_letter_code
_entity_poly.pdbx_strand_id
1 'polypeptide(L)'
;MGHESLEADHVVKGKHRLEEALFIGEWVKNVSAGGCANYPDTYWTNPQYRITVTDSDPTDDDELCTVTIGLMQMGARKSGESNLTIGFSVYELDPSSEGLMKRGFFTMNRPLAMSEFTNTREVVKRLRVKPGTYMIFPSTFKPNEERKFLLRVFTEVPVKEAESDDKNGLKGLAPDILKALKEEEASKVRLSLVKFALILSSLVKRSSH
;
A
#
# COMPACT_ATOMS: atom_id res chain seq x y z
N MET A 1 9.91 29.86 13.52
CA MET A 1 8.52 29.77 14.00
C MET A 1 8.05 28.35 13.78
N GLY A 2 7.50 27.72 14.82
CA GLY A 2 7.36 26.26 14.94
C GLY A 2 6.45 25.62 13.87
N HIS A 3 6.80 24.41 13.47
CA HIS A 3 5.89 23.53 12.75
C HIS A 3 4.84 23.02 13.75
N GLU A 4 3.71 23.70 13.84
CA GLU A 4 2.53 23.12 14.49
C GLU A 4 1.97 22.01 13.60
N SER A 5 1.85 20.81 14.17
CA SER A 5 1.10 19.72 13.57
C SER A 5 -0.36 20.15 13.42
N LEU A 6 -0.91 20.02 12.22
CA LEU A 6 -2.32 20.33 11.96
C LEU A 6 -3.19 19.21 12.54
N GLU A 7 -4.03 19.55 13.52
CA GLU A 7 -5.09 18.67 14.04
C GLU A 7 -6.14 18.34 12.96
N ALA A 8 -6.93 17.29 13.18
CA ALA A 8 -7.84 16.69 12.18
C ALA A 8 -8.84 17.67 11.55
N ASP A 9 -9.27 18.69 12.29
CA ASP A 9 -10.37 19.58 11.89
C ASP A 9 -9.90 20.94 11.35
N HIS A 10 -8.58 21.13 11.14
CA HIS A 10 -8.05 22.43 10.75
C HIS A 10 -8.17 22.69 9.24
N VAL A 11 -9.12 23.55 8.85
CA VAL A 11 -9.19 24.12 7.49
C VAL A 11 -8.24 25.32 7.41
N VAL A 12 -7.16 25.18 6.65
CA VAL A 12 -6.22 26.29 6.40
C VAL A 12 -6.42 26.82 4.99
N LYS A 13 -6.93 28.06 4.88
CA LYS A 13 -7.17 28.75 3.59
C LYS A 13 -8.06 27.95 2.62
N GLY A 14 -9.11 27.31 3.13
CA GLY A 14 -10.05 26.51 2.32
C GLY A 14 -9.49 25.17 1.84
N LYS A 15 -8.37 24.70 2.39
CA LYS A 15 -7.81 23.37 2.12
C LYS A 15 -8.13 22.43 3.27
N HIS A 16 -8.68 21.27 2.94
CA HIS A 16 -8.96 20.19 3.88
C HIS A 16 -7.74 19.27 4.01
N ARG A 17 -7.54 18.71 5.21
CA ARG A 17 -6.52 17.69 5.45
C ARG A 17 -7.00 16.39 4.83
N LEU A 18 -6.15 15.75 4.04
CA LEU A 18 -6.42 14.41 3.52
C LEU A 18 -6.06 13.38 4.58
N GLU A 19 -6.84 12.31 4.64
CA GLU A 19 -6.47 11.11 5.38
C GLU A 19 -5.50 10.28 4.54
N GLU A 20 -4.50 9.68 5.19
CA GLU A 20 -3.41 8.96 4.53
C GLU A 20 -3.28 7.55 5.12
N ALA A 21 -3.31 6.55 4.25
CA ALA A 21 -2.87 5.19 4.56
C ALA A 21 -1.54 4.90 3.87
N LEU A 22 -0.58 4.33 4.61
CA LEU A 22 0.79 4.10 4.14
C LEU A 22 1.20 2.65 4.37
N PHE A 23 1.67 2.00 3.29
CA PHE A 23 2.18 0.63 3.34
C PHE A 23 3.59 0.55 2.76
N ILE A 24 4.46 -0.19 3.42
CA ILE A 24 5.80 -0.51 2.92
C ILE A 24 5.82 -1.99 2.59
N GLY A 25 6.12 -2.32 1.34
CA GLY A 25 6.16 -3.70 0.87
C GLY A 25 7.41 -4.01 0.08
N GLU A 26 7.51 -5.27 -0.33
CA GLU A 26 8.61 -5.77 -1.15
C GLU A 26 8.13 -6.85 -2.10
N TRP A 27 8.54 -6.75 -3.37
CA TRP A 27 8.50 -7.88 -4.29
C TRP A 27 9.75 -8.72 -4.09
N VAL A 28 9.56 -9.95 -3.62
CA VAL A 28 10.61 -10.93 -3.32
C VAL A 28 10.56 -12.03 -4.37
N LYS A 29 11.70 -12.33 -4.98
CA LYS A 29 11.80 -13.33 -6.04
C LYS A 29 11.29 -14.69 -5.58
N ASN A 30 10.52 -15.37 -6.43
CA ASN A 30 9.87 -16.66 -6.17
C ASN A 30 8.88 -16.69 -4.98
N VAL A 31 8.56 -15.53 -4.38
CA VAL A 31 7.62 -15.42 -3.26
C VAL A 31 6.48 -14.48 -3.65
N SER A 32 6.75 -13.17 -3.69
CA SER A 32 5.76 -12.12 -3.93
C SER A 32 5.98 -11.34 -5.23
N ALA A 33 7.06 -11.61 -5.97
CA ALA A 33 7.34 -10.98 -7.27
C ALA A 33 6.58 -11.69 -8.40
N GLY A 34 5.25 -11.55 -8.43
CA GLY A 34 4.37 -12.29 -9.34
C GLY A 34 4.27 -11.75 -10.77
N GLY A 35 4.74 -10.54 -11.03
CA GLY A 35 4.58 -9.87 -12.33
C GLY A 35 3.15 -9.40 -12.57
N CYS A 36 2.83 -8.86 -13.75
CA CYS A 36 1.50 -8.33 -14.08
C CYS A 36 0.51 -9.41 -14.55
N ALA A 37 -0.73 -9.02 -14.86
CA ALA A 37 -1.82 -9.91 -15.24
C ALA A 37 -1.55 -10.78 -16.49
N ASN A 38 -0.51 -10.45 -17.28
CA ASN A 38 -0.02 -11.27 -18.39
C ASN A 38 0.61 -12.60 -17.94
N TYR A 39 0.88 -12.77 -16.64
CA TYR A 39 1.52 -13.93 -16.03
C TYR A 39 0.56 -14.64 -15.04
N PRO A 40 -0.54 -15.25 -15.50
CA PRO A 40 -1.64 -15.72 -14.64
C PRO A 40 -1.24 -16.78 -13.61
N ASP A 41 -0.16 -17.53 -13.85
CA ASP A 41 0.35 -18.54 -12.91
C ASP A 41 0.96 -17.93 -11.64
N THR A 42 1.51 -16.71 -11.74
CA THR A 42 2.28 -16.06 -10.67
C THR A 42 1.70 -14.71 -10.24
N TYR A 43 0.86 -14.07 -11.07
CA TYR A 43 0.24 -12.77 -10.79
C TYR A 43 -0.41 -12.70 -9.39
N TRP A 44 -1.12 -13.75 -8.98
CA TRP A 44 -1.85 -13.80 -7.72
C TRP A 44 -0.96 -13.78 -6.45
N THR A 45 0.36 -13.95 -6.60
CA THR A 45 1.29 -13.96 -5.45
C THR A 45 1.79 -12.56 -5.08
N ASN A 46 1.48 -11.52 -5.85
CA ASN A 46 1.85 -10.15 -5.48
C ASN A 46 1.21 -9.72 -4.14
N PRO A 47 1.80 -8.75 -3.43
CA PRO A 47 1.25 -8.24 -2.17
C PRO A 47 -0.18 -7.67 -2.31
N GLN A 48 -0.97 -7.75 -1.25
CA GLN A 48 -2.38 -7.34 -1.22
C GLN A 48 -2.64 -6.36 -0.07
N TYR A 49 -3.04 -5.13 -0.40
CA TYR A 49 -3.34 -4.10 0.60
C TYR A 49 -4.82 -3.75 0.55
N ARG A 50 -5.50 -3.79 1.69
CA ARG A 50 -6.90 -3.42 1.81
C ARG A 50 -7.04 -2.01 2.35
N ILE A 51 -7.95 -1.28 1.74
CA ILE A 51 -8.47 -0.03 2.27
C ILE A 51 -9.98 -0.11 2.34
N THR A 52 -10.57 0.52 3.36
CA THR A 52 -12.01 0.73 3.45
C THR A 52 -12.26 2.22 3.58
N VAL A 53 -13.06 2.75 2.66
CA VAL A 53 -13.50 4.14 2.63
C VAL A 53 -14.94 4.16 3.15
N THR A 54 -15.21 4.95 4.19
CA THR A 54 -16.49 4.87 4.92
C THR A 54 -17.57 5.80 4.40
N ASP A 55 -17.19 6.91 3.77
CA ASP A 55 -18.11 7.99 3.40
C ASP A 55 -17.79 8.52 2.00
N SER A 56 -18.70 9.30 1.41
CA SER A 56 -18.47 10.04 0.17
C SER A 56 -17.79 11.38 0.48
N ASP A 57 -17.14 11.99 -0.51
CA ASP A 57 -16.51 13.28 -0.33
C ASP A 57 -17.57 14.33 0.08
N PRO A 58 -17.30 15.15 1.11
CA PRO A 58 -18.29 16.09 1.65
C PRO A 58 -18.50 17.32 0.76
N THR A 59 -17.71 17.46 -0.31
CA THR A 59 -17.64 18.66 -1.16
C THR A 59 -18.39 18.54 -2.48
N ASP A 60 -18.96 17.39 -2.79
CA ASP A 60 -19.76 17.16 -3.99
C ASP A 60 -20.99 16.27 -3.73
N ASP A 61 -21.93 16.27 -4.68
CA ASP A 61 -23.25 15.62 -4.57
C ASP A 61 -23.33 14.30 -5.36
N ASP A 62 -22.21 13.70 -5.78
CA ASP A 62 -22.23 12.50 -6.63
C ASP A 62 -22.18 11.17 -5.85
N GLU A 63 -22.13 11.25 -4.51
CA GLU A 63 -22.04 10.12 -3.57
C GLU A 63 -20.78 9.24 -3.73
N LEU A 64 -19.70 9.77 -4.31
CA LEU A 64 -18.43 9.07 -4.46
C LEU A 64 -17.33 9.67 -3.57
N CYS A 65 -16.30 8.89 -3.34
CA CYS A 65 -15.06 9.30 -2.68
C CYS A 65 -13.91 9.38 -3.68
N THR A 66 -13.08 10.42 -3.52
CA THR A 66 -11.82 10.58 -4.22
C THR A 66 -10.71 9.81 -3.53
N VAL A 67 -10.16 8.82 -4.23
CA VAL A 67 -9.02 8.03 -3.76
C VAL A 67 -7.82 8.24 -4.67
N THR A 68 -6.72 8.76 -4.14
CA THR A 68 -5.45 8.91 -4.86
C THR A 68 -4.44 7.89 -4.37
N ILE A 69 -3.97 7.03 -5.26
CA ILE A 69 -3.03 5.94 -4.94
C ILE A 69 -1.69 6.25 -5.60
N GLY A 70 -0.61 6.23 -4.83
CA GLY A 70 0.77 6.35 -5.30
C GLY A 70 1.60 5.12 -4.96
N LEU A 71 2.17 4.46 -5.97
CA LEU A 71 3.10 3.34 -5.82
C LEU A 71 4.50 3.77 -6.23
N MET A 72 5.41 3.78 -5.27
CA MET A 72 6.76 4.30 -5.44
C MET A 72 7.80 3.21 -5.16
N GLN A 73 8.69 2.95 -6.12
CA GLN A 73 9.81 2.03 -5.91
C GLN A 73 10.96 2.69 -5.15
N MET A 74 11.50 1.96 -4.18
CA MET A 74 12.57 2.39 -3.28
C MET A 74 13.91 1.79 -3.69
N GLY A 75 15.00 2.43 -3.25
CA GLY A 75 16.35 1.85 -3.36
C GLY A 75 17.08 2.03 -4.69
N ALA A 76 16.39 2.20 -5.82
CA ALA A 76 17.01 2.25 -7.17
C ALA A 76 18.22 3.21 -7.28
N ARG A 77 18.10 4.45 -6.78
CA ARG A 77 19.21 5.43 -6.81
C ARG A 77 20.40 5.07 -5.92
N LYS A 78 20.17 4.32 -4.84
CA LYS A 78 21.24 3.92 -3.89
C LYS A 78 22.01 2.70 -4.41
N SER A 79 21.34 1.81 -5.15
CA SER A 79 21.97 0.64 -5.78
C SER A 79 22.53 0.92 -7.18
N GLY A 80 22.21 2.07 -7.78
CA GLY A 80 22.59 2.37 -9.16
C GLY A 80 21.75 1.61 -10.20
N GLU A 81 20.68 0.95 -9.76
CA GLU A 81 19.77 0.20 -10.61
C GLU A 81 18.77 1.12 -11.31
N SER A 82 18.39 0.75 -12.53
CA SER A 82 17.28 1.40 -13.23
C SER A 82 15.95 1.12 -12.52
N ASN A 83 14.98 1.99 -12.75
CA ASN A 83 13.62 1.75 -12.32
C ASN A 83 13.04 0.53 -13.05
N LEU A 84 12.32 -0.31 -12.32
CA LEU A 84 11.48 -1.36 -12.90
C LEU A 84 10.24 -0.74 -13.53
N THR A 85 9.64 -1.42 -14.49
CA THR A 85 8.27 -1.11 -14.94
C THR A 85 7.30 -1.59 -13.86
N ILE A 86 6.62 -0.66 -13.18
CA ILE A 86 5.71 -0.96 -12.06
C ILE A 86 4.31 -0.44 -12.35
N GLY A 87 3.32 -1.04 -11.70
CA GLY A 87 1.92 -0.64 -11.76
C GLY A 87 1.11 -1.27 -10.65
N PHE A 88 -0.17 -0.94 -10.56
CA PHE A 88 -1.09 -1.56 -9.62
C PHE A 88 -2.48 -1.74 -10.21
N SER A 89 -3.17 -2.75 -9.70
CA SER A 89 -4.58 -3.02 -9.97
C SER A 89 -5.39 -2.73 -8.70
N VAL A 90 -6.62 -2.27 -8.88
CA VAL A 90 -7.58 -2.05 -7.79
C VAL A 90 -8.79 -2.95 -8.02
N TYR A 91 -9.15 -3.73 -7.01
CA TYR A 91 -10.34 -4.58 -7.03
C TYR A 91 -11.30 -4.12 -5.94
N GLU A 92 -12.58 -4.11 -6.25
CA GLU A 92 -13.64 -4.00 -5.25
C GLU A 92 -13.80 -5.37 -4.58
N LEU A 93 -13.94 -5.37 -3.25
CA LEU A 93 -14.13 -6.58 -2.46
C LEU A 93 -15.50 -6.57 -1.80
N ASP A 94 -16.10 -7.75 -1.66
CA ASP A 94 -17.24 -7.93 -0.77
C ASP A 94 -16.79 -7.66 0.69
N PRO A 95 -17.55 -6.91 1.51
CA PRO A 95 -17.21 -6.65 2.91
C PRO A 95 -16.98 -7.89 3.77
N SER A 96 -17.54 -9.04 3.39
CA SER A 96 -17.34 -10.34 4.05
C SER A 96 -16.05 -11.06 3.63
N SER A 97 -15.31 -10.52 2.65
CA SER A 97 -14.06 -11.11 2.17
C SER A 97 -12.96 -11.00 3.22
N GLU A 98 -12.46 -12.14 3.70
CA GLU A 98 -11.34 -12.22 4.64
C GLU A 98 -10.09 -12.86 4.01
N GLY A 99 -8.91 -12.54 4.57
CA GLY A 99 -7.64 -13.20 4.22
C GLY A 99 -7.13 -12.87 2.81
N LEU A 100 -6.10 -13.57 2.35
CA LEU A 100 -5.52 -13.35 1.03
C LEU A 100 -6.45 -13.89 -0.07
N MET A 101 -6.71 -13.06 -1.07
CA MET A 101 -7.32 -13.51 -2.32
C MET A 101 -6.36 -14.45 -3.02
N LYS A 102 -6.83 -15.65 -3.40
CA LYS A 102 -6.01 -16.67 -4.06
C LYS A 102 -6.20 -16.62 -5.57
N ARG A 103 -5.42 -17.43 -6.31
CA ARG A 103 -5.45 -17.54 -7.78
C ARG A 103 -6.85 -17.51 -8.41
N GLY A 104 -7.81 -18.23 -7.82
CA GLY A 104 -9.19 -18.29 -8.32
C GLY A 104 -9.86 -16.91 -8.38
N PHE A 105 -9.64 -16.05 -7.38
CA PHE A 105 -10.19 -14.70 -7.35
C PHE A 105 -9.75 -13.89 -8.57
N PHE A 106 -8.44 -13.85 -8.86
CA PHE A 106 -7.87 -13.07 -9.95
C PHE A 106 -8.20 -13.62 -11.34
N THR A 107 -8.61 -14.89 -11.42
CA THR A 107 -9.06 -15.52 -12.67
C THR A 107 -10.51 -15.14 -12.98
N MET A 108 -11.34 -15.02 -11.94
CA MET A 108 -12.78 -14.77 -12.07
C MET A 108 -13.15 -13.29 -12.04
N ASN A 109 -12.32 -12.44 -11.44
CA ASN A 109 -12.62 -11.03 -11.24
C ASN A 109 -11.71 -10.13 -12.07
N ARG A 110 -12.30 -9.09 -12.66
CA ARG A 110 -11.54 -8.03 -13.32
C ARG A 110 -11.29 -6.88 -12.33
N PRO A 111 -10.15 -6.18 -12.45
CA PRO A 111 -9.91 -5.00 -11.65
C PRO A 111 -10.93 -3.92 -11.99
N LEU A 112 -11.39 -3.20 -10.98
CA LEU A 112 -12.15 -1.96 -11.11
C LEU A 112 -11.35 -0.90 -11.86
N ALA A 113 -10.05 -0.82 -11.55
CA ALA A 113 -9.14 0.12 -12.18
C ALA A 113 -7.70 -0.42 -12.22
N MET A 114 -6.91 0.07 -13.16
CA MET A 114 -5.47 -0.20 -13.25
C MET A 114 -4.71 1.09 -13.48
N SER A 115 -3.53 1.22 -12.88
CA SER A 115 -2.56 2.25 -13.26
C SER A 115 -1.94 1.93 -14.61
N GLU A 116 -1.31 2.92 -15.22
CA GLU A 116 -0.34 2.64 -16.26
C GLU A 116 0.86 1.89 -15.66
N PHE A 117 1.47 1.02 -16.46
CA PHE A 117 2.73 0.37 -16.13
C PHE A 117 3.87 1.14 -16.79
N THR A 118 4.72 1.77 -15.99
CA THR A 118 5.81 2.60 -16.50
C THR A 118 7.07 2.44 -15.65
N ASN A 119 8.23 2.76 -16.24
CA ASN A 119 9.54 2.67 -15.60
C ASN A 119 9.92 3.98 -14.86
N THR A 120 8.94 4.68 -14.32
CA THR A 120 9.17 5.84 -13.45
C THR A 120 9.41 5.38 -12.01
N ARG A 121 9.93 6.29 -11.19
CA ARG A 121 10.14 6.03 -9.75
C ARG A 121 8.81 5.84 -9.02
N GLU A 122 7.76 6.48 -9.49
CA GLU A 122 6.44 6.45 -8.89
C GLU A 122 5.36 6.51 -9.98
N VAL A 123 4.30 5.74 -9.77
CA VAL A 123 3.07 5.78 -10.56
C VAL A 123 1.92 6.19 -9.66
N VAL A 124 1.08 7.10 -10.14
CA VAL A 124 -0.04 7.65 -9.38
C VAL A 124 -1.32 7.51 -10.19
N LYS A 125 -2.42 7.13 -9.53
CA LYS A 125 -3.76 7.16 -10.13
C LYS A 125 -4.76 7.70 -9.14
N ARG A 126 -5.61 8.61 -9.60
CA ARG A 126 -6.80 9.08 -8.88
C ARG A 126 -8.03 8.33 -9.37
N LEU A 127 -8.90 7.94 -8.45
CA LEU A 127 -10.13 7.20 -8.68
C LEU A 127 -11.30 7.92 -8.00
N ARG A 128 -12.50 7.77 -8.59
CA ARG A 128 -13.78 8.08 -7.97
C ARG A 128 -14.48 6.74 -7.71
N VAL A 129 -14.75 6.42 -6.45
CA VAL A 129 -15.31 5.12 -6.03
C VAL A 129 -16.41 5.33 -5.00
N LYS A 130 -17.32 4.38 -4.87
CA LYS A 130 -18.32 4.43 -3.79
C LYS A 130 -17.65 4.15 -2.43
N PRO A 131 -18.29 4.50 -1.30
CA PRO A 131 -17.89 3.95 -0.01
C PRO A 131 -17.89 2.42 -0.05
N GLY A 132 -16.82 1.80 0.41
CA GLY A 132 -16.61 0.37 0.20
C GLY A 132 -15.21 -0.11 0.57
N THR A 133 -14.97 -1.41 0.37
CA THR A 133 -13.67 -2.05 0.63
C THR A 133 -12.99 -2.40 -0.68
N TYR A 134 -11.72 -2.00 -0.79
CA TYR A 134 -10.92 -2.15 -2.00
C TYR A 134 -9.59 -2.83 -1.69
N MET A 135 -9.15 -3.67 -2.62
CA MET A 135 -7.80 -4.25 -2.63
C MET A 135 -6.94 -3.53 -3.65
N ILE A 136 -5.84 -2.94 -3.19
CA ILE A 136 -4.77 -2.43 -4.02
C ILE A 136 -3.72 -3.54 -4.17
N PHE A 137 -3.41 -3.85 -5.41
CA PHE A 137 -2.58 -4.97 -5.81
C PHE A 137 -1.38 -4.48 -6.62
N PRO A 138 -0.28 -4.08 -5.96
CA PRO A 138 0.92 -3.59 -6.62
C PRO A 138 1.75 -4.71 -7.23
N SER A 139 2.21 -4.55 -8.48
CA SER A 139 3.07 -5.51 -9.14
C SER A 139 4.16 -4.84 -9.98
N THR A 140 5.23 -5.56 -10.22
CA THR A 140 6.14 -5.30 -11.35
C THR A 140 5.49 -5.77 -12.65
N PHE A 141 6.05 -5.37 -13.79
CA PHE A 141 5.59 -5.86 -15.08
C PHE A 141 5.99 -7.32 -15.28
N LYS A 142 7.27 -7.66 -15.07
CA LYS A 142 7.77 -9.03 -15.21
C LYS A 142 7.81 -9.73 -13.85
N PRO A 143 7.59 -11.05 -13.80
CA PRO A 143 7.78 -11.82 -12.58
C PRO A 143 9.24 -11.82 -12.15
N ASN A 144 9.48 -12.11 -10.87
CA ASN A 144 10.81 -12.25 -10.26
C ASN A 144 11.69 -10.99 -10.28
N GLU A 145 11.12 -9.82 -10.54
CA GLU A 145 11.80 -8.53 -10.36
C GLU A 145 11.65 -8.06 -8.92
N GLU A 146 12.78 -7.77 -8.26
CA GLU A 146 12.81 -7.46 -6.83
C GLU A 146 12.87 -5.95 -6.58
N ARG A 147 12.02 -5.49 -5.64
CA ARG A 147 12.08 -4.11 -5.14
C ARG A 147 11.27 -3.93 -3.88
N LYS A 148 11.79 -3.09 -2.99
CA LYS A 148 10.99 -2.45 -1.95
C LYS A 148 10.17 -1.33 -2.55
N PHE A 149 8.95 -1.15 -2.06
CA PHE A 149 8.08 -0.07 -2.49
C PHE A 149 7.36 0.57 -1.32
N LEU A 150 6.90 1.79 -1.56
CA LEU A 150 6.01 2.55 -0.71
C LEU A 150 4.70 2.72 -1.46
N LEU A 151 3.61 2.26 -0.86
CA LEU A 151 2.24 2.48 -1.34
C LEU A 151 1.58 3.51 -0.44
N ARG A 152 1.03 4.57 -1.03
CA ARG A 152 0.29 5.62 -0.32
C ARG A 152 -1.10 5.75 -0.89
N VAL A 153 -2.07 5.93 -0.01
CA VAL A 153 -3.47 6.17 -0.36
C VAL A 153 -3.90 7.44 0.33
N PHE A 154 -4.44 8.38 -0.43
CA PHE A 154 -4.99 9.62 0.08
C PHE A 154 -6.49 9.69 -0.21
N THR A 155 -7.27 10.05 0.80
CA THR A 155 -8.72 10.22 0.74
C THR A 155 -9.15 11.52 1.41
N GLU A 156 -10.29 12.07 1.05
CA GLU A 156 -10.87 13.25 1.72
C GLU A 156 -11.67 12.87 2.97
N VAL A 157 -11.94 11.58 3.14
CA VAL A 157 -12.72 10.98 4.23
C VAL A 157 -11.89 9.95 4.99
N PRO A 158 -12.30 9.54 6.20
CA PRO A 158 -11.62 8.49 6.95
C PRO A 158 -11.38 7.22 6.14
N VAL A 159 -10.15 6.72 6.19
CA VAL A 159 -9.74 5.47 5.56
C VAL A 159 -9.28 4.49 6.63
N LYS A 160 -9.72 3.24 6.51
CA LYS A 160 -9.21 2.12 7.32
C LYS A 160 -8.26 1.30 6.47
N GLU A 161 -7.11 0.96 7.02
CA GLU A 161 -6.06 0.20 6.35
C GLU A 161 -5.89 -1.21 6.95
N ALA A 162 -5.61 -2.18 6.10
CA ALA A 162 -5.19 -3.50 6.52
C ALA A 162 -4.25 -4.12 5.47
N GLU A 163 -3.09 -4.61 5.90
CA GLU A 163 -2.30 -5.52 5.09
C GLU A 163 -2.97 -6.89 5.10
N SER A 164 -3.13 -7.48 3.92
CA SER A 164 -3.71 -8.81 3.81
C SER A 164 -2.60 -9.82 3.98
N ASP A 165 -2.68 -10.61 5.05
CA ASP A 165 -1.86 -11.80 5.22
C ASP A 165 -2.76 -12.99 5.50
N ASP A 166 -2.28 -14.19 5.23
CA ASP A 166 -2.94 -15.38 5.75
C ASP A 166 -2.85 -15.32 7.28
N LYS A 167 -3.94 -15.61 7.98
CA LYS A 167 -3.91 -15.77 9.44
C LYS A 167 -2.85 -16.83 9.73
N ASN A 168 -1.70 -16.39 10.27
CA ASN A 168 -0.49 -17.19 10.46
C ASN A 168 -0.84 -18.63 10.84
N GLY A 169 -0.37 -19.61 10.05
CA GLY A 169 -0.61 -21.05 10.24
C GLY A 169 -0.06 -21.63 11.54
N LEU A 170 0.33 -20.78 12.49
CA LEU A 170 0.86 -21.10 13.81
C LEU A 170 -0.21 -21.66 14.77
N LYS A 171 -1.44 -21.95 14.31
CA LYS A 171 -2.43 -22.70 15.11
C LYS A 171 -1.87 -24.09 15.39
N GLY A 172 -1.30 -24.28 16.58
CA GLY A 172 -0.68 -25.54 17.02
C GLY A 172 0.72 -25.38 17.62
N LEU A 173 1.35 -24.21 17.54
CA LEU A 173 2.62 -23.95 18.21
C LEU A 173 2.41 -23.60 19.68
N ALA A 174 3.36 -24.03 20.51
CA ALA A 174 3.34 -23.74 21.94
C ALA A 174 3.26 -22.21 22.18
N PRO A 175 2.55 -21.75 23.22
CA PRO A 175 2.37 -20.32 23.53
C PRO A 175 3.68 -19.53 23.59
N ASP A 176 4.75 -20.17 24.04
CA ASP A 176 6.07 -19.53 24.21
C ASP A 176 6.75 -19.25 22.86
N ILE A 177 6.58 -20.13 21.87
CA ILE A 177 7.09 -19.93 20.51
C ILE A 177 6.30 -18.83 19.80
N LEU A 178 4.98 -18.83 19.95
CA LEU A 178 4.11 -17.78 19.44
C LEU A 178 4.48 -16.41 20.01
N LYS A 179 4.80 -16.35 21.30
CA LYS A 179 5.23 -15.13 21.98
C LYS A 179 6.58 -14.65 21.45
N ALA A 180 7.57 -15.53 21.32
CA ALA A 180 8.89 -15.18 20.79
C ALA A 180 8.82 -14.68 19.34
N LEU A 181 8.03 -15.32 18.48
CA LEU A 181 7.85 -14.91 17.08
C LEU A 181 7.15 -13.55 16.96
N LYS A 182 6.09 -13.32 17.76
CA LYS A 182 5.41 -12.02 17.83
C LYS A 182 6.31 -10.91 18.36
N GLU A 183 7.15 -11.22 19.36
CA GLU A 183 8.14 -10.28 19.89
C GLU A 183 9.23 -9.97 18.86
N GLU A 184 9.64 -10.95 18.04
CA GLU A 184 10.59 -10.75 16.93
C GLU A 184 9.99 -9.90 15.79
N GLU A 185 8.75 -10.18 15.39
CA GLU A 185 8.01 -9.37 14.40
C GLU A 185 7.80 -7.94 14.89
N ALA A 186 7.30 -7.76 16.12
CA ALA A 186 7.13 -6.43 16.73
C ALA A 186 8.45 -5.68 16.84
N SER A 187 9.56 -6.39 17.13
CA SER A 187 10.90 -5.81 17.16
C SER A 187 11.35 -5.37 15.76
N LYS A 188 11.10 -6.17 14.71
CA LYS A 188 11.40 -5.82 13.32
C LYS A 188 10.60 -4.62 12.83
N VAL A 189 9.29 -4.57 13.13
CA VAL A 189 8.40 -3.44 12.82
C VAL A 189 8.87 -2.18 13.54
N ARG A 190 9.19 -2.28 14.84
CA ARG A 190 9.72 -1.14 15.61
C ARG A 190 11.06 -0.67 15.06
N LEU A 191 11.95 -1.58 14.66
CA LEU A 191 13.23 -1.24 14.02
C LEU A 191 13.03 -0.55 12.67
N SER A 192 12.03 -0.96 11.88
CA SER A 192 11.74 -0.36 10.58
C SER A 192 11.22 1.08 10.74
N LEU A 193 10.30 1.29 11.69
CA LEU A 193 9.76 2.62 12.04
C LEU A 193 10.85 3.55 12.59
N VAL A 194 11.74 3.05 13.46
CA VAL A 194 12.87 3.85 13.98
C VAL A 194 13.85 4.20 12.86
N LYS A 195 14.20 3.26 11.98
CA LYS A 195 15.03 3.55 10.80
C LYS A 195 14.37 4.60 9.90
N PHE A 196 13.06 4.55 9.72
CA PHE A 196 12.32 5.52 8.93
C PHE A 196 12.33 6.93 9.56
N ALA A 197 12.07 7.03 10.87
CA ALA A 197 12.16 8.30 11.61
C ALA A 197 13.57 8.92 11.53
N LEU A 198 14.61 8.10 11.62
CA LEU A 198 16.00 8.55 11.46
C LEU A 198 16.28 9.03 10.03
N ILE A 199 15.78 8.33 9.01
CA ILE A 199 15.90 8.76 7.61
C ILE A 199 15.19 10.10 7.40
N LEU A 200 13.96 10.27 7.88
CA LEU A 200 13.24 11.54 7.79
C LEU A 200 13.98 12.68 8.51
N SER A 201 14.49 12.44 9.72
CA SER A 201 15.26 13.44 10.47
C SER A 201 16.54 13.86 9.74
N SER A 202 17.18 12.94 9.01
CA SER A 202 18.38 13.22 8.21
C SER A 202 18.08 14.00 6.92
N LEU A 203 16.88 13.85 6.37
CA LEU A 203 16.42 14.57 5.18
C LEU A 203 16.03 16.02 5.52
N VAL A 204 15.38 16.25 6.67
CA VAL A 204 15.03 17.59 7.17
C VAL A 204 16.28 18.41 7.52
N LYS A 205 17.32 17.77 8.07
CA LYS A 205 18.61 18.44 8.34
C LYS A 205 19.41 18.78 7.08
N ARG A 206 19.10 18.18 5.93
CA ARG A 206 19.79 18.46 4.65
C ARG A 206 19.12 19.55 3.81
N SER A 207 17.89 19.96 4.12
CA SER A 207 17.22 21.06 3.40
C SER A 207 17.32 22.42 4.12
N SER A 208 18.12 22.50 5.19
CA SER A 208 18.31 23.68 6.04
C SER A 208 19.71 24.30 5.91
N HIS A 209 20.47 23.93 4.88
CA HIS A 209 21.74 24.54 4.47
C HIS A 209 21.70 24.89 2.98
#